data_AF-I1NZC9-F1
#
_entry.id   AF-I1NZC9-F1
#
_cell.length_a   1.000
_cell.length_b   1.000
_cell.length_c   1.000
_cell.angle_alpha   90.00
_cell.angle_beta   90.00
_cell.angle_gamma   90.00
#
_symmetry.space_group_name_H-M   'P 1'
#
loop_
_entity.id
_entity.type
_entity.pdbx_description
1 polymer ?
#
loop_
_entity_poly.entity_id
_entity_poly.type
_entity_poly.pdbx_seq_one_letter_code
_entity_poly.pdbx_strand_id
1 'polypeptide(L)'
;MPPPLGSLVFCGAYLIDGGGGERGVGMSNYRVLCMFGELACVFSPGSDGGWRFVDTGAKYGDGEDVEFPEDTQFVGRAAGKIYWWAPGGLVQVFDEATATFFLMESRSTCGGSTTSPTSG
;
A
#
# COMPACT_ATOMS: atom_id res chain seq x y z
N MET A 1 -21.84 4.59 10.80
CA MET A 1 -22.06 3.93 9.49
C MET A 1 -21.00 4.49 8.55
N PRO A 2 -20.24 3.66 7.83
CA PRO A 2 -19.34 4.19 6.81
C PRO A 2 -20.16 4.96 5.74
N PRO A 3 -19.58 6.00 5.11
CA PRO A 3 -20.25 6.74 4.06
C PRO A 3 -20.71 5.80 2.91
N PRO A 4 -21.79 6.14 2.19
CA PRO A 4 -22.19 5.38 1.01
C PRO A 4 -21.03 5.30 0.01
N LEU A 5 -20.71 4.12 -0.51
CA LEU A 5 -19.58 3.93 -1.44
C LEU A 5 -19.64 4.85 -2.67
N GLY A 6 -20.85 5.24 -3.10
CA GLY A 6 -21.05 6.15 -4.24
C GLY A 6 -20.64 7.61 -4.00
N SER A 7 -20.32 8.00 -2.76
CA SER A 7 -19.78 9.33 -2.45
C SER A 7 -18.26 9.33 -2.25
N LEU A 8 -17.60 8.18 -2.34
CA LEU A 8 -16.16 8.07 -2.15
C LEU A 8 -15.44 8.21 -3.49
N VAL A 9 -14.32 8.94 -3.47
CA VAL A 9 -13.45 9.09 -4.64
C VAL A 9 -12.69 7.78 -4.86
N PHE A 10 -12.78 7.21 -6.05
CA PHE A 10 -11.97 6.04 -6.40
C PHE A 10 -10.50 6.45 -6.55
N CYS A 11 -9.63 5.87 -5.72
CA CYS A 11 -8.21 6.21 -5.68
C CYS A 11 -7.34 5.24 -6.46
N GLY A 12 -7.81 4.01 -6.74
CA GLY A 12 -7.04 3.06 -7.54
C GLY A 12 -7.40 1.61 -7.28
N ALA A 13 -6.94 0.74 -8.19
CA ALA A 13 -7.06 -0.71 -8.05
C ALA A 13 -5.76 -1.41 -8.45
N TYR A 14 -5.31 -2.35 -7.63
CA TYR A 14 -4.02 -3.02 -7.78
C TYR A 14 -4.19 -4.53 -7.69
N LEU A 15 -3.61 -5.24 -8.65
CA LEU A 15 -3.50 -6.69 -8.61
C LEU A 15 -2.39 -7.10 -7.64
N ILE A 16 -2.76 -7.84 -6.61
CA ILE A 16 -1.84 -8.33 -5.58
C ILE A 16 -1.79 -9.86 -5.59
N ASP A 17 -0.70 -10.42 -5.07
CA ASP A 17 -0.49 -11.88 -5.03
C ASP A 17 -1.63 -12.58 -4.26
N GLY A 18 -2.21 -13.64 -4.82
CA GLY A 18 -3.27 -14.42 -4.17
C GLY A 18 -2.78 -15.28 -3.01
N GLY A 19 -1.47 -15.51 -2.92
CA GLY A 19 -0.81 -16.30 -1.89
C GLY A 19 -0.84 -17.80 -2.23
N GLY A 20 0.31 -18.47 -2.17
CA GLY A 20 0.40 -19.91 -2.39
C GLY A 20 1.66 -20.30 -3.15
N GLY A 21 2.70 -20.67 -2.41
CA GLY A 21 3.90 -21.39 -2.88
C GLY A 21 4.84 -20.65 -3.82
N GLU A 22 4.31 -20.10 -4.93
CA GLU A 22 5.04 -19.39 -5.96
C GLU A 22 4.76 -17.88 -5.82
N ARG A 23 5.82 -17.07 -5.73
CA ARG A 23 5.69 -15.61 -5.61
C ARG A 23 5.22 -15.04 -6.94
N GLY A 24 4.07 -14.39 -6.98
CA GLY A 24 3.58 -13.69 -8.16
C GLY A 24 2.08 -13.72 -8.33
N VAL A 25 1.54 -12.74 -9.07
CA VAL A 25 0.12 -12.72 -9.43
C VAL A 25 -0.13 -13.75 -10.52
N GLY A 26 -0.65 -14.91 -10.13
CA GLY A 26 -1.07 -15.96 -11.05
C GLY A 26 -2.49 -15.73 -11.57
N MET A 27 -2.80 -16.23 -12.77
CA MET A 27 -4.16 -16.08 -13.34
C MET A 27 -5.26 -16.74 -12.50
N SER A 28 -4.93 -17.79 -11.75
CA SER A 28 -5.82 -18.51 -10.85
C SER A 28 -5.62 -18.15 -9.36
N ASN A 29 -4.59 -17.36 -9.06
CA ASN A 29 -4.19 -17.04 -7.70
C ASN A 29 -3.80 -15.56 -7.60
N TYR A 30 -4.82 -14.73 -7.51
CA TYR A 30 -4.70 -13.28 -7.43
C TYR A 30 -5.63 -12.74 -6.35
N ARG A 31 -5.38 -11.51 -5.92
CA ARG A 31 -6.31 -10.70 -5.13
C ARG A 31 -6.35 -9.30 -5.75
N VAL A 32 -7.38 -8.53 -5.44
CA VAL A 32 -7.49 -7.13 -5.93
C VAL A 32 -7.63 -6.21 -4.74
N LEU A 33 -6.70 -5.29 -4.57
CA LEU A 33 -6.83 -4.16 -3.64
C LEU A 33 -7.55 -3.02 -4.38
N CYS A 34 -8.65 -2.53 -3.84
CA CYS A 34 -9.30 -1.29 -4.28
C CYS A 34 -9.29 -0.26 -3.15
N MET A 35 -9.05 1.00 -3.53
CA MET A 35 -8.99 2.13 -2.60
C MET A 35 -10.05 3.18 -2.98
N PHE A 36 -10.76 3.68 -1.97
CA PHE A 36 -11.88 4.61 -2.09
C PHE A 36 -11.81 5.67 -0.99
N GLY A 37 -11.29 6.86 -1.29
CA GLY A 37 -10.96 7.86 -0.28
C GLY A 37 -10.10 7.22 0.81
N GLU A 38 -10.58 7.27 2.06
CA GLU A 38 -9.88 6.68 3.22
C GLU A 38 -10.16 5.18 3.47
N LEU A 39 -10.91 4.52 2.58
CA LEU A 39 -11.24 3.11 2.70
C LEU A 39 -10.43 2.27 1.71
N ALA A 40 -10.03 1.08 2.16
CA ALA A 40 -9.47 0.06 1.31
C ALA A 40 -10.24 -1.25 1.46
N CYS A 41 -10.37 -1.99 0.37
CA CYS A 41 -10.93 -3.34 0.39
C CYS A 41 -10.14 -4.28 -0.51
N VAL A 42 -10.07 -5.54 -0.10
CA VAL A 42 -9.38 -6.59 -0.85
C VAL A 42 -10.41 -7.63 -1.29
N PHE A 43 -10.45 -7.89 -2.59
CA PHE A 43 -11.15 -9.02 -3.18
C PHE A 43 -10.25 -10.24 -3.20
N SER A 44 -10.77 -11.38 -2.78
CA SER A 44 -10.16 -12.70 -2.98
C SER A 44 -11.06 -13.59 -3.84
N PRO A 45 -10.52 -14.32 -4.83
CA PRO A 45 -11.27 -15.29 -5.62
C PRO A 45 -11.48 -16.60 -4.82
N GLY A 46 -12.38 -17.45 -5.31
CA GLY A 46 -12.68 -18.76 -4.70
C GLY A 46 -14.05 -18.81 -4.00
N SER A 47 -14.43 -20.01 -3.54
CA SER A 47 -15.74 -20.26 -2.90
C SER A 47 -15.94 -19.45 -1.63
N ASP A 48 -14.87 -19.28 -0.84
CA ASP A 48 -14.86 -18.46 0.39
C ASP A 48 -14.26 -17.05 0.13
N GLY A 49 -14.24 -16.65 -1.15
CA GLY A 49 -13.75 -15.37 -1.61
C GLY A 49 -14.69 -14.20 -1.30
N GLY A 50 -14.42 -13.05 -1.91
CA GLY A 50 -15.22 -11.84 -1.80
C GLY A 50 -14.42 -10.63 -1.31
N TRP A 51 -15.13 -9.50 -1.20
CA TRP A 51 -14.60 -8.23 -0.74
C TRP A 51 -14.54 -8.17 0.78
N ARG A 52 -13.39 -7.77 1.31
CA ARG A 52 -13.19 -7.52 2.75
C ARG A 52 -12.56 -6.16 2.93
N PHE A 53 -13.09 -5.35 3.85
CA PHE A 53 -12.45 -4.09 4.23
C PHE A 53 -11.12 -4.38 4.91
N VAL A 54 -10.14 -3.55 4.61
CA VAL A 54 -8.83 -3.55 5.25
C VAL A 54 -8.77 -2.39 6.20
N ASP A 55 -8.29 -2.64 7.42
CA ASP A 55 -7.95 -1.56 8.34
C ASP A 55 -6.72 -0.83 7.80
N THR A 56 -6.91 0.43 7.49
CA THR A 56 -5.88 1.28 6.91
C THR A 56 -5.02 1.95 7.97
N GLY A 57 -5.38 1.81 9.25
CA GLY A 57 -4.67 2.42 10.37
C GLY A 57 -4.81 3.95 10.44
N ALA A 58 -5.48 4.58 9.47
CA ALA A 58 -5.85 5.99 9.51
C ALA A 58 -7.01 6.14 10.52
N LYS A 59 -6.67 6.53 11.75
CA LYS A 59 -7.69 6.82 12.75
C LYS A 59 -8.36 8.14 12.41
N TYR A 60 -9.64 8.09 12.06
CA TYR A 60 -10.54 9.24 12.14
C TYR A 60 -10.55 9.77 13.59
N GLY A 61 -9.90 10.90 13.84
CA GLY A 61 -10.06 11.67 15.08
C GLY A 61 -8.75 12.14 15.72
N ASP A 62 -8.58 13.46 15.66
CA ASP A 62 -7.63 14.36 16.34
C ASP A 62 -6.13 14.11 16.17
N GLY A 63 -5.61 14.66 15.07
CA GLY A 63 -4.38 15.45 15.19
C GLY A 63 -3.57 15.58 13.91
N GLU A 64 -3.43 14.51 13.13
CA GLU A 64 -2.80 14.54 11.82
C GLU A 64 -3.55 13.56 10.92
N ASP A 65 -4.32 14.12 9.98
CA ASP A 65 -4.99 13.33 8.94
C ASP A 65 -3.89 12.68 8.11
N VAL A 66 -3.74 11.35 8.22
CA VAL A 66 -2.98 10.59 7.23
C VAL A 66 -3.82 10.63 5.97
N GLU A 67 -3.54 11.62 5.12
CA GLU A 67 -4.17 11.77 3.81
C GLU A 67 -3.98 10.46 3.05
N PHE A 68 -5.10 9.82 2.69
CA PHE A 68 -5.04 8.55 1.98
C PHE A 68 -4.36 8.77 0.63
N PRO A 69 -3.51 7.83 0.18
CA PRO A 69 -2.72 8.12 -0.99
C PRO A 69 -3.62 8.18 -2.21
N GLU A 70 -3.54 9.31 -2.91
CA GLU A 70 -4.11 9.45 -4.24
C GLU A 70 -3.28 8.61 -5.23
N ASP A 71 -3.88 8.16 -6.34
CA ASP A 71 -3.13 7.42 -7.39
C ASP A 71 -1.92 8.22 -7.89
N THR A 72 -2.00 9.55 -7.85
CA THR A 72 -0.93 10.49 -8.22
C THR A 72 0.32 10.34 -7.35
N GLN A 73 0.20 9.75 -6.17
CA GLN A 73 1.29 9.52 -5.22
C GLN A 73 1.88 8.10 -5.34
N PHE A 74 1.40 7.27 -6.28
CA PHE A 74 1.93 5.93 -6.48
C PHE A 74 3.42 5.97 -6.87
N VAL A 75 4.25 5.37 -6.02
CA VAL A 75 5.71 5.30 -6.23
C VAL A 75 6.08 4.03 -6.99
N GLY A 76 5.45 2.92 -6.63
CA GLY A 76 5.74 1.64 -7.27
C GLY A 76 5.42 0.43 -6.40
N ARG A 77 5.86 -0.73 -6.89
CA ARG A 77 5.67 -2.03 -6.24
C ARG A 77 6.99 -2.79 -6.20
N ALA A 78 7.35 -3.30 -5.03
CA ALA A 78 8.57 -4.08 -4.84
C ALA A 78 8.45 -5.04 -3.65
N ALA A 79 9.00 -6.24 -3.79
CA ALA A 79 9.07 -7.25 -2.72
C ALA A 79 7.72 -7.58 -2.04
N GLY A 80 6.63 -7.65 -2.82
CA GLY A 80 5.28 -7.96 -2.31
C GLY A 80 4.67 -6.81 -1.51
N LYS A 81 5.11 -5.57 -1.78
CA LYS A 81 4.59 -4.36 -1.16
C LYS A 81 4.32 -3.32 -2.22
N ILE A 82 3.30 -2.50 -1.98
CA ILE A 82 2.95 -1.34 -2.80
C ILE A 82 3.24 -0.07 -2.00
N TYR A 83 3.81 0.93 -2.66
CA TYR A 83 4.33 2.14 -2.03
C TYR A 83 3.68 3.38 -2.66
N TRP A 84 3.25 4.28 -1.79
CA TRP A 84 2.80 5.62 -2.16
C TRP A 84 3.56 6.65 -1.33
N TRP A 85 3.82 7.80 -1.94
CA TRP A 85 4.42 8.91 -1.22
C TRP A 85 3.42 9.46 -0.21
N ALA A 86 3.90 9.80 0.99
CA ALA A 86 3.10 10.42 2.02
C ALA A 86 3.76 11.73 2.49
N PRO A 87 2.99 12.72 2.96
CA PRO A 87 3.53 13.95 3.52
C PRO A 87 4.55 13.70 4.64
N GLY A 88 5.43 14.68 4.87
CA GLY A 88 6.41 14.61 5.97
C GLY A 88 7.63 13.73 5.69
N GLY A 89 7.90 13.39 4.41
CA GLY A 89 9.02 12.51 4.05
C GLY A 89 8.77 11.05 4.42
N LEU A 90 7.50 10.67 4.54
CA LEU A 90 7.07 9.30 4.80
C LEU A 90 6.68 8.61 3.50
N VAL A 91 6.55 7.30 3.58
CA VAL A 91 6.04 6.43 2.52
C VAL A 91 4.96 5.57 3.15
N GLN A 92 3.77 5.59 2.57
CA GLN A 92 2.73 4.65 2.94
C GLN A 92 2.92 3.34 2.19
N VAL A 93 2.85 2.25 2.93
CA VAL A 93 3.18 0.92 2.44
C VAL A 93 2.00 -0.01 2.69
N PHE A 94 1.59 -0.72 1.65
CA PHE A 94 0.67 -1.86 1.76
C PHE A 94 1.46 -3.16 1.63
N ASP A 95 1.36 -4.03 2.64
CA ASP A 95 1.90 -5.39 2.58
C ASP A 95 0.87 -6.33 1.96
N GLU A 96 1.19 -6.88 0.79
CA GLU A 96 0.29 -7.79 0.11
C GLU A 96 0.07 -9.10 0.88
N ALA A 97 1.07 -9.58 1.62
CA ALA A 97 0.99 -10.86 2.31
C ALA A 97 0.02 -10.80 3.50
N THR A 98 0.09 -9.72 4.29
CA THR A 98 -0.75 -9.52 5.47
C THR A 98 -2.00 -8.71 5.19
N ALA A 99 -2.09 -8.07 4.02
CA ALA A 99 -3.14 -7.12 3.67
C ALA A 99 -3.28 -6.00 4.72
N THR A 100 -2.16 -5.37 5.09
CA THR A 100 -2.13 -4.30 6.11
C THR A 100 -1.36 -3.08 5.61
N PHE A 101 -1.78 -1.91 6.06
CA PHE A 101 -1.09 -0.65 5.82
C PHE A 101 -0.15 -0.29 6.98
N PHE A 102 0.95 0.38 6.67
CA PHE A 102 1.83 1.03 7.65
C PHE A 102 2.61 2.17 7.00
N LEU A 103 3.18 3.05 7.83
CA LEU A 103 4.05 4.14 7.39
C LEU A 103 5.52 3.76 7.58
N MET A 104 6.37 4.22 6.67
CA MET A 104 7.83 4.06 6.73
C MET A 104 8.50 5.40 6.46
N GLU A 105 9.60 5.70 7.15
CA GLU A 105 10.43 6.86 6.81
C GLU A 105 11.12 6.66 5.46
N SER A 106 11.03 7.65 4.57
CA SER A 106 11.89 7.68 3.39
C SER A 106 13.31 8.03 3.84
N ARG A 107 14.16 7.02 4.07
CA ARG A 107 15.58 7.29 4.27
C ARG A 107 16.15 7.81 2.96
N SER A 108 16.45 9.10 2.93
CA SER A 108 17.24 9.75 1.88
C SER A 108 18.71 9.31 1.97
N THR A 109 19.01 8.02 2.03
CA THR A 109 20.39 7.53 1.90
C THR A 109 20.79 7.43 0.43
N CYS A 110 20.76 8.57 -0.24
CA CYS A 110 21.53 8.82 -1.47
C CYS A 110 22.76 9.67 -1.10
N GLY A 111 23.50 9.23 -0.08
CA GLY A 111 24.69 9.90 0.44
C GLY A 111 25.87 8.94 0.44
N GLY A 112 26.20 8.39 -0.72
CA GLY A 112 27.44 7.64 -0.91
C GLY A 112 28.62 8.61 -0.85
N SER A 113 29.15 8.88 0.35
CA SER A 113 30.47 9.46 0.49
C SER A 113 31.49 8.35 0.21
N THR A 114 31.93 8.25 -1.05
CA THR A 114 33.12 7.50 -1.40
C THR A 114 34.33 8.26 -0.86
N THR A 115 34.70 7.96 0.39
CA THR A 115 36.04 8.28 0.87
C THR A 115 36.98 7.22 0.33
N SER A 116 37.72 7.58 -0.73
CA SER A 116 38.84 6.78 -1.23
C SER A 116 39.86 6.58 -0.11
N PRO A 117 40.38 5.36 0.12
CA PRO A 117 41.46 5.18 1.07
C PRO A 117 42.72 5.83 0.50
N THR A 118 43.28 6.80 1.25
CA THR A 118 44.63 7.30 0.99
C THR A 118 45.60 6.18 1.33
N SER A 119 46.26 5.60 0.33
CA SER A 119 47.38 4.69 0.53
C SER A 119 48.57 5.48 1.08
N GLY A 120 48.96 5.16 2.32
CA GLY A 120 50.29 5.47 2.85
C GLY A 120 51.32 4.42 2.45
#